data_AF-A0A4U7C9T3-F1
#
_entry.id   AF-A0A4U7C9T3-F1
#
_cell.length_a   1.000
_cell.length_b   1.000
_cell.length_c   1.000
_cell.angle_alpha   90.00
_cell.angle_beta   90.00
_cell.angle_gamma   90.00
#
_symmetry.space_group_name_H-M   'P 1'
#
loop_
_entity.id
_entity.type
_entity.pdbx_description
1 polymer ?
#
loop_
_entity_poly.entity_id
_entity_poly.type
_entity_poly.pdbx_seq_one_letter_code
_entity_poly.pdbx_strand_id
1 'polypeptide(L)'
;MEGPDDATIAVFPSQLSGVEFLKENNAWGFVRINREPEYVAMYVSDDVQAVQYVAEAKEIVPAPEAELARTLESYGGEQAEFGQDKKVVVFEPESLYELTDPIPYESRVPYSLRYTELGRFRTAETTDDIL
;
A
#
# COMPACT_ATOMS: atom_id res chain seq x y z
N MET A 1 -1.99 3.92 -15.28
CA MET A 1 -0.80 3.08 -15.00
C MET A 1 -0.38 2.41 -16.29
N GLU A 2 0.90 2.52 -16.66
CA GLU A 2 1.42 2.11 -17.98
C GLU A 2 2.50 1.00 -17.90
N GLY A 3 2.77 0.46 -16.70
CA GLY A 3 3.77 -0.60 -16.50
C GLY A 3 3.44 -1.94 -17.19
N PRO A 4 4.43 -2.83 -17.36
CA PRO A 4 4.26 -4.10 -18.04
C PRO A 4 3.31 -5.04 -17.27
N ASP A 5 2.67 -5.99 -17.98
CA ASP A 5 1.65 -6.86 -17.38
C ASP A 5 2.21 -7.74 -16.25
N ASP A 6 3.48 -8.14 -16.34
CA ASP A 6 4.19 -8.95 -15.34
C ASP A 6 4.83 -8.12 -14.21
N ALA A 7 4.66 -6.80 -14.22
CA ALA A 7 5.09 -5.95 -13.12
C ALA A 7 4.43 -6.39 -11.81
N THR A 8 5.20 -6.38 -10.72
CA THR A 8 4.75 -6.81 -9.41
C THR A 8 3.98 -5.68 -8.73
N ILE A 9 2.74 -5.96 -8.30
CA ILE A 9 1.98 -5.07 -7.42
C ILE A 9 1.73 -5.70 -6.06
N ALA A 10 1.98 -4.92 -5.01
CA ALA A 10 1.79 -5.27 -3.61
C ALA A 10 0.47 -4.71 -3.08
N VAL A 11 -0.49 -5.57 -2.76
CA VAL A 11 -1.77 -5.18 -2.16
C VAL A 11 -1.66 -5.24 -0.64
N PHE A 12 -1.78 -4.09 0.01
CA PHE A 12 -1.74 -3.95 1.46
C PHE A 12 -3.13 -3.72 2.05
N PRO A 13 -3.45 -4.33 3.20
CA PRO A 13 -4.60 -3.90 3.98
C PRO A 13 -4.33 -2.56 4.66
N SER A 14 -5.33 -1.68 4.66
CA SER A 14 -5.33 -0.39 5.34
C SER A 14 -6.69 -0.13 5.98
N GLN A 15 -6.68 0.60 7.09
CA GLN A 15 -7.85 1.33 7.59
C GLN A 15 -7.89 2.74 7.00
N LEU A 16 -8.94 3.51 7.28
CA LEU A 16 -9.05 4.89 6.79
C LEU A 16 -7.90 5.78 7.29
N SER A 17 -7.43 5.60 8.53
CA SER A 17 -6.27 6.31 9.08
C SER A 17 -4.97 6.05 8.31
N GLY A 18 -4.82 4.85 7.74
CA GLY A 18 -3.68 4.53 6.87
C GLY A 18 -3.73 5.31 5.56
N VAL A 19 -4.92 5.58 5.01
CA VAL A 19 -5.07 6.42 3.82
C VAL A 19 -4.62 7.85 4.09
N GLU A 20 -4.93 8.39 5.27
CA GLU A 20 -4.46 9.73 5.68
C GLU A 20 -2.93 9.77 5.78
N PHE A 21 -2.31 8.77 6.42
CA PHE A 21 -0.85 8.63 6.47
C PHE A 21 -0.24 8.63 5.07
N LEU A 22 -0.85 7.85 4.17
CA LEU A 22 -0.37 7.66 2.81
C LEU A 22 -0.42 8.95 1.98
N LYS A 23 -1.51 9.72 2.09
CA LYS A 23 -1.65 11.02 1.43
C LYS A 23 -0.69 12.06 2.00
N GLU A 24 -0.50 12.05 3.32
CA GLU A 24 0.39 12.99 4.00
C GLU A 24 1.87 12.77 3.64
N ASN A 25 2.30 11.50 3.52
CA ASN A 25 3.71 11.15 3.38
C ASN A 25 4.13 10.73 1.97
N ASN A 26 3.18 10.57 1.03
CA ASN A 26 3.43 9.94 -0.27
C ASN A 26 4.17 8.59 -0.11
N ALA A 27 3.75 7.81 0.87
CA ALA A 27 4.43 6.58 1.28
C ALA A 27 3.48 5.62 2.00
N TRP A 28 3.84 4.34 2.05
CA TRP A 28 3.15 3.34 2.87
C TRP A 28 4.05 2.80 3.98
N GLY A 29 3.60 2.96 5.22
CA GLY A 29 4.45 2.86 6.40
C GLY A 29 4.28 1.59 7.23
N PHE A 30 5.35 1.30 7.97
CA PHE A 30 5.42 0.31 9.05
C PHE A 30 5.10 -1.13 8.65
N VAL A 31 5.47 -1.50 7.43
CA VAL A 31 5.25 -2.83 6.87
C VAL A 31 6.47 -3.72 7.01
N ARG A 32 6.22 -5.03 6.99
CA ARG A 32 7.26 -6.05 6.77
C ARG A 32 7.20 -6.43 5.30
N ILE A 33 8.28 -6.14 4.58
CA ILE A 33 8.37 -6.36 3.14
C ILE A 33 9.77 -6.85 2.77
N ASN A 34 9.81 -8.00 2.09
CA ASN A 34 11.03 -8.70 1.72
C ASN A 34 11.26 -8.73 0.21
N ARG A 35 10.21 -8.49 -0.59
CA ARG A 35 10.27 -8.36 -2.03
C ARG A 35 9.83 -6.96 -2.41
N GLU A 36 10.64 -6.29 -3.21
CA GLU A 36 10.37 -4.95 -3.75
C GLU A 36 9.35 -5.08 -4.90
N PRO A 37 8.14 -4.53 -4.76
CA PRO A 37 7.19 -4.43 -5.85
C PRO A 37 7.47 -3.16 -6.67
N GLU A 38 7.02 -3.14 -7.91
CA GLU A 38 7.05 -1.93 -8.74
C GLU A 38 5.85 -1.01 -8.42
N TYR A 39 4.74 -1.61 -7.97
CA TYR A 39 3.52 -0.90 -7.63
C TYR A 39 3.01 -1.31 -6.25
N VAL A 40 2.28 -0.41 -5.58
CA VAL A 40 1.53 -0.74 -4.37
C VAL A 40 0.07 -0.40 -4.55
N ALA A 41 -0.82 -1.17 -3.95
CA ALA A 41 -2.25 -0.90 -3.88
C ALA A 41 -2.79 -1.06 -2.46
N MET A 42 -3.80 -0.26 -2.10
CA MET A 42 -4.39 -0.26 -0.77
C MET A 42 -5.81 -0.80 -0.80
N TYR A 43 -6.01 -1.93 -0.12
CA TYR A 43 -7.33 -2.42 0.26
C TYR A 43 -7.79 -1.69 1.54
N VAL A 44 -8.82 -0.87 1.44
CA VAL A 44 -9.38 -0.11 2.57
C VAL A 44 -10.51 -0.92 3.19
N SER A 45 -10.31 -1.39 4.42
CA SER A 45 -11.25 -2.31 5.10
C SER A 45 -12.48 -1.63 5.68
N ASP A 46 -12.32 -0.43 6.24
CA ASP A 46 -13.36 0.24 7.03
C ASP A 46 -14.25 1.09 6.11
N ASP A 47 -15.57 0.90 6.22
CA ASP A 47 -16.66 1.53 5.45
C ASP A 47 -16.64 1.36 3.92
N VAL A 48 -15.49 1.06 3.34
CA VAL A 48 -15.24 1.00 1.89
C VAL A 48 -15.25 -0.44 1.37
N GLN A 49 -14.47 -1.33 1.99
CA GLN A 49 -14.25 -2.71 1.56
C GLN A 49 -13.85 -2.83 0.07
N ALA A 50 -12.80 -2.13 -0.34
CA ALA A 50 -12.32 -2.15 -1.73
C ALA A 50 -10.84 -1.79 -1.83
N VAL A 51 -10.19 -2.19 -2.93
CA VAL A 51 -8.92 -1.59 -3.33
C VAL A 51 -9.20 -0.23 -3.96
N GLN A 52 -8.63 0.82 -3.40
CA GLN A 52 -8.94 2.20 -3.80
C GLN A 52 -7.73 3.01 -4.23
N TYR A 53 -6.57 2.80 -3.63
CA TYR A 53 -5.40 3.62 -3.90
C TYR A 53 -4.32 2.79 -4.56
N VAL A 54 -3.60 3.39 -5.49
CA VAL A 54 -2.47 2.79 -6.17
C VAL A 54 -1.35 3.81 -6.34
N ALA A 55 -0.10 3.36 -6.23
CA ALA A 55 1.07 4.18 -6.44
C ALA A 55 2.23 3.38 -7.02
N GLU A 56 3.17 4.06 -7.68
CA GLU A 56 4.45 3.47 -8.09
C GLU A 56 5.42 3.49 -6.91
N ALA A 57 6.06 2.36 -6.64
CA ALA A 57 7.05 2.27 -5.59
C ALA A 57 8.40 2.79 -6.11
N LYS A 58 8.94 3.80 -5.42
CA LYS A 58 10.25 4.36 -5.71
C LYS A 58 11.36 3.60 -4.99
N GLU A 59 11.19 3.42 -3.68
CA GLU A 59 12.19 2.77 -2.83
C GLU A 59 11.57 2.22 -1.54
N ILE A 60 12.27 1.28 -0.92
CA ILE A 60 11.91 0.74 0.39
C ILE A 60 13.03 1.04 1.37
N VAL A 61 12.73 1.83 2.39
CA VAL A 61 13.70 2.26 3.40
C VAL A 61 13.32 1.75 4.79
N PRO A 62 14.29 1.53 5.70
CA PRO A 62 14.01 1.31 7.11
C PRO A 62 13.15 2.46 7.68
N ALA A 63 12.17 2.14 8.53
CA ALA A 63 11.28 3.17 9.08
C ALA A 63 12.01 4.32 9.81
N PRO A 64 13.10 4.09 10.57
CA PRO A 64 13.89 5.17 11.19
C PRO A 64 14.62 6.09 10.20
N GLU A 65 14.82 5.63 8.96
CA GLU A 65 15.53 6.35 7.91
C GLU A 65 14.56 7.06 6.95
N ALA A 66 13.26 6.80 7.07
CA ALA A 66 12.25 7.39 6.20
C ALA A 66 12.04 8.89 6.49
N GLU A 67 12.06 9.69 5.43
CA GLU A 67 11.68 11.10 5.50
C GLU A 67 10.15 11.22 5.51
N LEU A 68 9.57 11.28 6.71
CA LEU A 68 8.14 11.45 6.92
C LEU A 68 7.80 12.90 7.31
N ALA A 69 6.57 13.31 7.05
CA ALA A 69 6.06 14.64 7.39
C ALA A 69 6.09 14.93 8.90
N ARG A 70 6.04 13.88 9.72
CA ARG A 70 6.10 13.95 11.19
C ARG A 70 7.03 12.87 11.74
N THR A 71 7.39 12.98 13.01
CA THR A 71 8.19 11.95 13.69
C THR A 71 7.41 10.65 13.85
N LEU A 72 8.11 9.52 13.83
CA LEU A 72 7.48 8.19 13.95
C LEU A 72 6.60 8.07 15.20
N GLU A 73 7.04 8.63 16.33
CA GLU A 73 6.32 8.64 17.61
C GLU A 73 4.91 9.25 17.50
N SER A 74 4.74 10.22 16.60
CA SER A 74 3.45 10.89 16.39
C SER A 74 2.42 10.02 15.66
N TYR A 75 2.87 8.99 14.93
CA TYR A 75 2.00 8.07 14.20
C TYR A 75 1.62 6.82 15.02
N GLY A 76 2.40 6.46 16.05
CA GLY A 76 2.29 5.16 16.72
C GLY A 76 1.76 5.15 18.16
N GLY A 77 1.58 6.29 18.83
CA GLY A 77 1.31 6.30 20.29
C GLY A 77 2.35 5.47 21.09
N GLU A 78 2.07 5.09 22.35
CA GLU A 78 2.94 4.23 23.17
C GLU A 78 3.26 2.84 22.56
N GLN A 79 2.67 2.50 21.40
CA GLN A 79 2.89 1.28 20.63
C GLN A 79 3.99 1.42 19.56
N ALA A 80 4.69 2.56 19.54
CA ALA A 80 5.85 2.87 18.71
C ALA A 80 7.12 2.09 19.09
N GLU A 81 7.02 0.81 19.48
CA GLU A 81 8.10 -0.13 19.21
C GLU A 81 8.06 -0.45 17.71
N PHE A 82 8.43 0.53 16.89
CA PHE A 82 8.71 0.29 15.49
C PHE A 82 9.91 -0.64 15.46
N GLY A 83 9.63 -1.95 15.42
CA GLY A 83 10.66 -2.97 15.34
C GLY A 83 11.65 -2.58 14.25
N GLN A 84 12.94 -2.85 14.49
CA GLN A 84 14.01 -2.53 13.52
C GLN A 84 13.79 -3.18 12.14
N ASP A 85 12.85 -4.13 12.04
CA ASP A 85 12.41 -4.82 10.84
C ASP A 85 11.31 -4.09 10.05
N LYS A 86 10.78 -2.98 10.56
CA LYS A 86 9.75 -2.18 9.90
C LYS A 86 10.34 -1.29 8.82
N LYS A 87 9.66 -1.25 7.68
CA LYS A 87 10.04 -0.46 6.51
C LYS A 87 8.92 0.47 6.07
N VAL A 88 9.30 1.47 5.29
CA VAL A 88 8.42 2.41 4.60
C VAL A 88 8.67 2.25 3.11
N VAL A 89 7.58 2.09 2.34
CA VAL A 89 7.62 2.11 0.87
C VAL A 89 7.36 3.55 0.45
N VAL A 90 8.37 4.23 -0.07
CA VAL A 90 8.26 5.58 -0.60
C VAL A 90 7.76 5.50 -2.03
N PHE A 91 6.82 6.37 -2.40
CA PHE A 91 6.25 6.36 -3.75
C PHE A 91 6.99 7.31 -4.67
N GLU A 92 6.89 7.05 -5.96
CA GLU A 92 7.27 8.04 -6.96
C GLU A 92 6.43 9.33 -6.77
N PRO A 93 7.02 10.52 -6.92
CA PRO A 93 6.28 11.78 -6.83
C PRO A 93 5.09 11.79 -7.78
N GLU A 94 3.94 12.28 -7.31
CA GLU A 94 2.71 12.38 -8.11
C GLU A 94 2.23 11.03 -8.69
N SER A 95 2.70 9.89 -8.16
CA SER A 95 2.25 8.56 -8.62
C SER A 95 1.07 8.01 -7.84
N LEU A 96 0.74 8.62 -6.70
CA LEU A 96 -0.38 8.20 -5.87
C LEU A 96 -1.71 8.66 -6.48
N TYR A 97 -2.57 7.71 -6.84
CA TYR A 97 -3.90 7.97 -7.37
C TYR A 97 -4.98 7.16 -6.65
N GLU A 98 -6.16 7.74 -6.55
CA GLU A 98 -7.39 7.02 -6.24
C GLU A 98 -7.96 6.43 -7.53
N LEU A 99 -8.34 5.15 -7.49
CA LEU A 99 -8.96 4.45 -8.61
C LEU A 99 -10.35 5.05 -8.86
N THR A 100 -10.61 5.44 -10.11
CA THR A 100 -11.94 5.88 -10.56
C THR A 100 -12.99 4.78 -10.41
N ASP A 101 -12.57 3.53 -10.57
CA ASP A 101 -13.37 2.32 -10.37
C ASP A 101 -12.64 1.42 -9.36
N PRO A 102 -12.97 1.52 -8.06
CA PRO A 102 -12.36 0.68 -7.02
C PRO A 102 -12.63 -0.81 -7.26
N ILE A 103 -11.70 -1.68 -6.87
CA ILE A 103 -11.90 -3.14 -6.95
C ILE A 103 -12.62 -3.60 -5.67
N PRO A 104 -13.93 -3.91 -5.70
CA PRO A 104 -14.71 -4.23 -4.51
C PRO A 104 -14.33 -5.58 -3.89
N TYR A 105 -14.57 -5.67 -2.59
CA TYR A 105 -14.58 -6.95 -1.87
C TYR A 105 -15.65 -7.90 -2.43
N GLU A 106 -15.28 -9.16 -2.60
CA GLU A 106 -16.22 -10.26 -2.84
C GLU A 106 -16.17 -11.31 -1.73
N SER A 107 -15.11 -12.12 -1.68
CA SER A 107 -14.95 -13.15 -0.65
C SER A 107 -13.57 -13.15 0.03
N ARG A 108 -12.55 -12.59 -0.64
CA ARG A 108 -11.19 -12.52 -0.12
C ARG A 108 -10.80 -11.13 0.35
N VAL A 109 -10.05 -11.08 1.45
CA VAL A 109 -9.40 -9.86 1.97
C VAL A 109 -7.91 -10.12 2.22
N PRO A 110 -7.04 -9.12 2.08
CA PRO A 110 -5.64 -9.29 2.38
C PRO A 110 -5.44 -9.15 3.89
N TYR A 111 -5.30 -10.26 4.63
CA TYR A 111 -4.93 -10.20 6.07
C TYR A 111 -3.48 -9.72 6.30
N SER A 112 -2.68 -9.73 5.24
CA SER A 112 -1.28 -9.31 5.19
C SER A 112 -0.99 -8.88 3.75
N LEU A 113 0.19 -8.33 3.51
CA LEU A 113 0.66 -8.03 2.16
C LEU A 113 0.47 -9.24 1.21
N ARG A 114 -0.12 -8.97 0.04
CA ARG A 114 -0.24 -9.91 -1.07
C ARG A 114 0.46 -9.36 -2.31
N TYR A 115 1.00 -10.24 -3.13
CA TYR A 115 1.60 -9.88 -4.40
C TYR A 115 0.76 -10.45 -5.53
N THR A 116 0.56 -9.66 -6.57
CA THR A 116 -0.03 -10.08 -7.84
C THR A 116 0.68 -9.37 -8.99
N GLU A 117 0.27 -9.68 -10.22
CA GLU A 117 0.77 -9.06 -11.45
C GLU A 117 -0.10 -7.86 -11.83
N LEU A 118 0.51 -6.81 -12.36
CA LEU A 118 -0.16 -5.56 -12.74
C LEU A 118 -1.22 -5.80 -13.82
N GLY A 119 -0.96 -6.70 -14.77
CA GLY A 119 -1.92 -7.08 -15.80
C GLY A 119 -3.20 -7.65 -15.20
N ARG A 120 -3.07 -8.55 -14.21
CA ARG A 120 -4.20 -9.13 -13.48
C ARG A 120 -4.94 -8.08 -12.65
N PHE A 121 -4.21 -7.16 -12.03
CA PHE A 121 -4.79 -6.06 -11.28
C PHE A 121 -5.63 -5.12 -12.15
N ARG A 122 -5.15 -4.79 -13.35
CA ARG A 122 -5.85 -3.90 -14.29
C ARG A 122 -7.19 -4.44 -14.78
N THR A 123 -7.37 -5.77 -14.79
CA THR A 123 -8.60 -6.44 -15.25
C THR A 123 -9.41 -7.03 -14.11
N ALA A 124 -9.03 -6.78 -12.85
CA ALA A 124 -9.70 -7.34 -11.70
C ALA A 124 -11.08 -6.70 -11.51
N GLU A 125 -12.11 -7.53 -11.39
CA GLU A 125 -13.47 -7.06 -11.11
C GLU A 125 -13.74 -7.10 -9.61
N THR A 126 -13.10 -8.03 -8.88
CA THR A 126 -13.23 -8.14 -7.43
C THR A 126 -11.90 -8.51 -6.77
N THR A 127 -11.87 -8.45 -5.44
CA THR A 127 -10.71 -8.90 -4.67
C THR A 127 -10.35 -10.37 -4.90
N ASP A 128 -11.29 -11.22 -5.35
CA ASP A 128 -11.04 -12.64 -5.62
C ASP A 128 -10.09 -12.88 -6.81
N ASP A 129 -9.97 -11.91 -7.71
CA ASP A 129 -9.08 -11.97 -8.88
C ASP A 129 -7.61 -11.73 -8.50
N ILE A 130 -7.36 -10.99 -7.42
CA ILE A 130 -6.02 -10.47 -7.07
C ILE A 130 -5.49 -10.95 -5.71
N LEU A 131 -6.32 -11.62 -4.91
CA LEU A 131 -5.96 -12.09 -3.56
C LEU A 131 -5.93 -13.61 -3.39
#